data_AF-A0A7X1ZNC0-F1
#
_entry.id   AF-A0A7X1ZNC0-F1
#
_cell.length_a   1.000
_cell.length_b   1.000
_cell.length_c   1.000
_cell.angle_alpha   90.00
_cell.angle_beta   90.00
_cell.angle_gamma   90.00
#
_symmetry.space_group_name_H-M   'P 1'
#
loop_
_entity.id
_entity.type
_entity.pdbx_description
1 polymer ?
#
loop_
_entity_poly.entity_id
_entity_poly.type
_entity_poly.pdbx_seq_one_letter_code
_entity_poly.pdbx_strand_id
1 'polypeptide(L)'
;MYRVFFHYFERFLLEYENRFEREYGYLRPVIQEVVDKYLDCGNPKCGFARIRCPDCGTERLLSFSCKVRGFCPSCHAKRREEWGEWMRES
;
A
#
# COMPACT_ATOMS: atom_id res chain seq x y z
N MET A 1 3.65 -10.46 3.34
CA MET A 1 3.12 -9.34 4.15
C MET A 1 1.61 -9.19 3.97
N TYR A 2 1.10 -8.98 2.74
CA TYR A 2 -0.34 -8.83 2.45
C TYR A 2 -1.24 -9.84 3.18
N ARG A 3 -1.00 -11.15 2.99
CA ARG A 3 -1.82 -12.21 3.61
C ARG A 3 -1.93 -12.09 5.12
N VAL A 4 -0.87 -11.68 5.81
CA VAL A 4 -0.88 -11.54 7.28
C VAL A 4 -1.84 -10.43 7.69
N PHE A 5 -1.68 -9.23 7.10
CA PHE A 5 -2.57 -8.12 7.43
C PHE A 5 -4.02 -8.40 6.99
N PHE A 6 -4.20 -8.95 5.80
CA PHE A 6 -5.53 -9.28 5.28
C PHE A 6 -6.31 -10.24 6.17
N HIS A 7 -5.63 -11.22 6.79
CA HIS A 7 -6.31 -12.23 7.62
C HIS A 7 -6.38 -11.88 9.11
N TYR A 8 -5.43 -11.10 9.64
CA TYR A 8 -5.28 -10.96 11.10
C TYR A 8 -5.43 -9.52 11.61
N PHE A 9 -5.39 -8.50 10.73
CA PHE A 9 -5.32 -7.13 11.20
C PHE A 9 -6.59 -6.67 11.91
N GLU A 10 -7.77 -7.01 11.39
CA GLU A 10 -9.04 -6.68 12.04
C GLU A 10 -9.12 -7.27 13.46
N ARG A 11 -8.78 -8.55 13.61
CA ARG A 11 -8.71 -9.19 14.93
C ARG A 11 -7.69 -8.52 15.84
N PHE A 12 -6.54 -8.14 15.30
CA PHE A 12 -5.53 -7.40 16.07
C PHE A 12 -6.08 -6.07 16.59
N LEU A 13 -6.80 -5.28 15.77
CA LEU A 13 -7.43 -4.03 16.20
C LEU A 13 -8.45 -4.25 17.31
N LEU A 14 -9.31 -5.27 17.18
CA LEU A 14 -10.32 -5.61 18.17
C LEU A 14 -9.74 -6.01 19.53
N GLU A 15 -8.58 -6.67 19.53
CA GLU A 15 -7.95 -7.16 20.76
C GLU A 15 -6.89 -6.21 21.32
N TYR A 16 -6.54 -5.11 20.63
CA TYR A 16 -5.35 -4.32 20.95
C TYR A 16 -5.37 -3.67 22.33
N GLU A 17 -6.43 -2.92 22.64
CA GLU A 17 -6.62 -2.23 23.91
C GLU A 17 -6.51 -3.21 25.08
N ASN A 18 -7.16 -4.36 24.96
CA ASN A 18 -7.21 -5.38 26.01
C ASN A 18 -5.88 -6.12 26.20
N ARG A 19 -5.12 -6.36 25.13
CA ARG A 19 -3.96 -7.25 25.15
C ARG A 19 -2.61 -6.55 25.12
N PHE A 20 -2.52 -5.37 24.50
CA PHE A 20 -1.25 -4.77 24.09
C PHE A 20 -1.08 -3.33 24.56
N GLU A 21 -2.15 -2.55 24.75
CA GLU A 21 -2.03 -1.12 25.07
C GLU A 21 -1.25 -0.85 26.38
N ARG A 22 -1.40 -1.71 27.39
CA ARG A 22 -0.66 -1.56 28.65
C ARG A 22 0.86 -1.65 28.47
N GLU A 23 1.33 -2.44 27.52
CA GLU A 23 2.76 -2.69 27.27
C GLU A 23 3.32 -1.77 26.18
N TYR A 24 2.56 -1.57 25.11
CA TYR A 24 3.01 -0.87 23.89
C TYR A 24 2.44 0.55 23.76
N GLY A 25 1.55 0.96 24.67
CA GLY A 25 0.87 2.24 24.64
C GLY A 25 -0.27 2.30 23.64
N TYR A 26 -0.86 3.48 23.51
CA TYR A 26 -2.00 3.76 22.64
C TYR A 26 -1.72 3.43 21.15
N LEU A 27 -2.65 2.74 20.50
CA LEU A 27 -2.58 2.47 19.06
C LEU A 27 -2.86 3.74 18.26
N ARG A 28 -1.83 4.30 17.64
CA ARG A 28 -2.01 5.50 16.81
C ARG A 28 -2.88 5.21 15.58
N PRO A 29 -3.88 6.07 15.25
CA PRO A 29 -4.77 5.88 14.10
C PRO A 29 -4.05 5.71 12.76
N VAL A 30 -2.89 6.35 12.59
CA VAL A 30 -2.04 6.23 11.40
C VAL A 30 -1.65 4.78 11.07
N ILE A 31 -1.61 3.88 12.07
CA ILE A 31 -1.30 2.46 11.85
C ILE A 31 -2.40 1.80 11.05
N GLN A 32 -3.65 1.99 11.45
CA GLN A 32 -4.81 1.49 10.71
C GLN A 32 -4.90 2.12 9.32
N GLU A 33 -4.78 3.46 9.22
CA GLU A 33 -4.83 4.15 7.93
C GLU A 33 -3.78 3.64 6.93
N VAL A 34 -2.56 3.34 7.39
CA VAL A 34 -1.48 2.83 6.54
C VAL A 34 -1.76 1.39 6.09
N VAL A 35 -2.26 0.54 6.99
CA VAL A 35 -2.58 -0.85 6.66
C VAL A 35 -3.75 -0.93 5.70
N ASP A 36 -4.81 -0.16 5.92
CA ASP A 36 -5.99 -0.14 5.05
C ASP A 36 -5.61 0.30 3.63
N LYS A 37 -4.86 1.41 3.50
CA LYS A 37 -4.31 1.85 2.21
C LYS A 37 -3.42 0.78 1.57
N TYR A 38 -2.64 0.05 2.37
CA TYR A 38 -1.80 -1.04 1.87
C TYR A 38 -2.62 -2.21 1.34
N LEU A 39 -3.71 -2.59 2.01
CA LEU A 39 -4.61 -3.66 1.58
C LEU A 39 -5.35 -3.29 0.29
N ASP A 40 -5.64 -2.01 0.07
CA ASP A 40 -6.22 -1.50 -1.18
C ASP A 40 -5.21 -1.33 -2.31
N CYS A 41 -3.91 -1.43 -2.02
CA CYS A 41 -2.86 -1.16 -3.00
C CYS A 41 -2.92 -2.13 -4.18
N GLY A 42 -3.07 -1.60 -5.40
CA GLY A 42 -3.10 -2.40 -6.62
C GLY A 42 -4.44 -3.13 -6.85
N ASN A 43 -5.43 -2.94 -5.98
CA ASN A 43 -6.77 -3.50 -6.17
C ASN A 43 -7.55 -2.68 -7.22
N PRO A 44 -7.89 -3.26 -8.40
CA PRO A 44 -8.63 -2.52 -9.43
C PRO A 44 -10.03 -2.09 -8.96
N LYS A 45 -10.62 -2.75 -7.95
CA LYS A 45 -11.90 -2.31 -7.36
C LYS A 45 -11.78 -0.96 -6.66
N CYS A 46 -10.57 -0.58 -6.23
CA CYS A 46 -10.28 0.70 -5.59
C CYS A 46 -9.85 1.78 -6.61
N GLY A 47 -9.97 1.48 -7.91
CA GLY A 47 -9.68 2.40 -9.01
C GLY A 47 -8.44 2.02 -9.82
N PHE A 48 -8.48 2.39 -11.10
CA PHE A 48 -7.41 2.17 -12.06
C PHE A 48 -7.46 3.21 -13.17
N ALA A 49 -6.32 3.44 -13.82
CA ALA A 49 -6.25 4.15 -15.09
C ALA A 49 -6.34 3.13 -16.24
N ARG A 50 -7.18 3.40 -17.24
CA ARG A 50 -7.20 2.65 -18.50
C ARG A 50 -6.32 3.39 -19.50
N ILE A 51 -5.22 2.78 -19.91
CA ILE A 51 -4.26 3.35 -20.85
C ILE A 51 -4.46 2.65 -22.18
N ARG A 52 -4.75 3.42 -23.23
CA ARG A 52 -4.93 2.90 -24.60
C ARG A 52 -3.88 3.52 -25.51
N CYS A 53 -3.16 2.68 -26.25
CA CYS A 53 -2.26 3.16 -27.30
C CYS A 53 -3.11 3.69 -28.48
N PRO A 54 -2.87 4.91 -28.96
CA PRO A 54 -3.64 5.48 -30.08
C PRO A 54 -3.36 4.76 -31.41
N ASP A 55 -2.16 4.23 -31.61
CA ASP A 55 -1.73 3.67 -32.90
C ASP A 55 -2.17 2.21 -33.09
N CYS A 56 -1.94 1.35 -32.09
CA CYS A 56 -2.25 -0.08 -32.17
C CYS A 56 -3.51 -0.49 -31.40
N GLY A 57 -4.14 0.43 -30.67
CA GLY A 57 -5.35 0.18 -29.89
C GLY A 57 -5.18 -0.71 -28.65
N THR A 58 -3.96 -1.18 -28.34
CA THR A 58 -3.69 -2.01 -27.16
C THR A 58 -4.05 -1.28 -25.88
N GLU A 59 -4.70 -1.99 -24.96
CA GLU A 59 -5.14 -1.46 -23.67
C GLU A 59 -4.43 -2.12 -22.49
N ARG A 60 -4.16 -1.30 -21.47
CA ARG A 60 -3.65 -1.76 -20.17
C ARG A 60 -4.43 -1.10 -19.05
N LEU A 61 -4.71 -1.87 -18.01
CA LEU A 61 -5.28 -1.36 -16.77
C LEU A 61 -4.14 -1.19 -15.76
N LEU A 62 -3.99 0.03 -15.25
CA LEU A 62 -3.01 0.37 -14.23
C LEU A 62 -3.75 0.67 -12.93
N SER A 63 -3.74 -0.29 -12.01
CA SER A 63 -4.29 -0.09 -10.66
C SER A 63 -3.52 0.99 -9.90
N PHE A 64 -4.23 1.72 -9.03
CA PHE A 64 -3.60 2.77 -8.23
C PHE A 64 -2.72 2.22 -7.11
N SER A 65 -1.67 2.98 -6.79
CA SER A 65 -0.77 2.70 -5.67
C SER A 65 -1.26 3.34 -4.38
N CYS A 66 -0.98 2.72 -3.24
CA CYS A 66 -1.38 3.21 -1.91
C CYS A 66 -0.69 4.51 -1.47
N LYS A 67 0.43 4.87 -2.11
CA LYS A 67 1.25 6.07 -1.82
C LYS A 67 1.75 6.19 -0.37
N VAL A 68 1.64 5.15 0.46
CA VAL A 68 2.20 5.12 1.83
C VAL A 68 3.74 5.11 1.79
N ARG A 69 4.37 5.54 2.87
CA ARG A 69 5.83 5.67 2.96
C ARG A 69 6.46 4.41 3.56
N GLY A 70 7.21 3.66 2.75
CA GLY A 70 8.07 2.56 3.21
C GLY A 70 7.37 1.26 3.62
N PHE A 71 6.06 1.29 3.89
CA PHE A 71 5.31 0.13 4.39
C PHE A 71 4.95 -0.88 3.29
N CYS A 72 4.46 -0.41 2.14
CA CYS A 72 4.12 -1.29 1.00
C CYS A 72 5.40 -1.70 0.25
N PRO A 73 5.76 -3.01 0.20
CA PRO A 73 7.01 -3.44 -0.44
C PRO A 73 7.10 -3.06 -1.92
N SER A 74 6.02 -3.23 -2.68
CA SER A 74 5.98 -2.93 -4.11
C SER A 74 6.11 -1.44 -4.39
N CYS A 75 5.38 -0.59 -3.65
CA CYS A 75 5.48 0.86 -3.81
C CYS A 75 6.85 1.39 -3.36
N HIS A 76 7.43 0.81 -2.30
CA HIS A 76 8.76 1.18 -1.87
C HIS A 76 9.82 0.78 -2.91
N ALA A 77 9.74 -0.42 -3.47
CA ALA A 77 10.66 -0.87 -4.51
C ALA A 77 10.63 0.09 -5.71
N LYS A 78 9.44 0.42 -6.22
CA LYS A 78 9.27 1.39 -7.31
C LYS A 78 9.89 2.75 -6.97
N ARG A 79 9.62 3.29 -5.77
CA ARG A 79 10.19 4.57 -5.34
C ARG A 79 11.72 4.55 -5.30
N ARG A 80 12.35 3.43 -4.91
CA ARG A 80 13.81 3.30 -4.92
C ARG A 80 14.37 3.31 -6.33
N GLU A 81 13.67 2.67 -7.26
CA GLU A 81 14.05 2.64 -8.67
C GLU A 81 13.95 4.03 -9.29
N GLU A 82 12.80 4.70 -9.13
CA GLU A 82 12.57 6.09 -9.57
C GLU A 82 13.63 7.05 -8.99
N TRP A 83 13.98 6.88 -7.71
CA TRP A 83 15.04 7.66 -7.06
C TRP A 83 16.43 7.36 -7.65
N GLY A 84 16.72 6.10 -7.94
CA GLY A 84 17.97 5.68 -8.55
C GLY A 84 18.12 6.16 -10.00
N GLU A 85 17.02 6.26 -10.75
CA GLU A 85 16.98 6.90 -12.07
C GLU A 85 17.30 8.38 -11.96
N TRP A 86 16.59 9.11 -11.09
CA TRP A 86 16.83 10.53 -10.85
C TRP A 86 18.29 10.82 -10.48
N MET A 87 18.90 9.98 -9.62
CA MET A 87 20.31 10.09 -9.25
C MET A 87 21.28 9.87 -10.41
N ARG A 88 20.91 9.10 -11.44
CA ARG A 88 21.75 8.89 -12.64
C ARG A 88 21.62 10.03 -13.65
N GLU A 89 20.48 10.70 -13.65
CA GLU A 89 20.16 11.79 -14.57
C GLU A 89 20.57 13.17 -14.03
N SER A 90 20.91 13.27 -12.74
CA SER A 90 21.37 14.49 -12.05
C SER A 90 22.89 14.60 -12.02
#